data_AF-A0A3D5D6R4-F1
#
_entry.id   AF-A0A3D5D6R4-F1
#
_cell.length_a   1.000
_cell.length_b   1.000
_cell.length_c   1.000
_cell.angle_alpha   90.00
_cell.angle_beta   90.00
_cell.angle_gamma   90.00
#
_symmetry.space_group_name_H-M   'P 1'
#
loop_
_entity.id
_entity.type
_entity.pdbx_description
1 polymer ?
#
loop_
_entity_poly.entity_id
_entity_poly.type
_entity_poly.pdbx_seq_one_letter_code
_entity_poly.pdbx_strand_id
1 'polypeptide(L)'
;MSATEVDAKDRIAELGQRLLEGEQIDREEALFLFGLEDSADIHTLLSWGNRIREHFKGNKIHLCSIVNAKAGACSENCSFCSQSAAYQTGSPRYGFVDPEPVAEA
;
A
#
# COMPACT_ATOMS: atom_id res chain seq x y z
N MET A 1 3.89 39.09 -10.29
CA MET A 1 2.68 38.46 -10.83
C MET A 1 2.94 36.96 -10.93
N SER A 2 2.38 36.16 -10.02
CA SER A 2 2.10 34.75 -10.31
C SER A 2 0.90 34.36 -9.46
N ALA A 3 -0.18 33.99 -10.13
CA ALA A 3 -1.39 33.53 -9.48
C ALA A 3 -1.19 32.08 -9.02
N THR A 4 -1.72 31.77 -7.83
CA THR A 4 -2.04 30.43 -7.32
C THR A 4 -0.87 29.45 -7.13
N GLU A 5 -0.01 29.70 -6.15
CA GLU A 5 0.58 28.61 -5.36
C GLU A 5 -0.44 28.26 -4.27
N VAL A 6 -1.28 27.25 -4.52
CA VAL A 6 -2.10 26.65 -3.46
C VAL A 6 -1.10 25.98 -2.52
N ASP A 7 -1.11 26.34 -1.23
CA ASP A 7 -0.31 25.66 -0.20
C ASP A 7 -0.60 24.15 -0.29
N ALA A 8 0.44 23.33 -0.39
CA ALA A 8 0.29 21.89 -0.52
C ALA A 8 -0.56 21.31 0.61
N LYS A 9 -0.50 21.91 1.80
CA LYS A 9 -1.32 21.54 2.97
C LYS A 9 -2.81 21.77 2.73
N ASP A 10 -3.16 22.91 2.14
CA ASP A 10 -4.55 23.26 1.82
C ASP A 10 -5.10 22.29 0.78
N ARG A 11 -4.30 21.97 -0.24
CA ARG A 11 -4.69 21.00 -1.27
C ARG A 11 -4.86 19.60 -0.70
N ILE A 12 -3.96 19.14 0.17
CA ILE A 12 -4.10 17.84 0.85
C ILE A 12 -5.38 17.83 1.70
N ALA A 13 -5.69 18.93 2.39
CA ALA A 13 -6.88 19.05 3.22
C ALA A 13 -8.17 18.98 2.40
N GLU A 14 -8.22 19.67 1.27
CA GLU A 14 -9.35 19.63 0.33
C GLU A 14 -9.60 18.19 -0.18
N LEU A 15 -8.55 17.51 -0.65
CA LEU A 15 -8.65 16.12 -1.11
C LEU A 15 -9.12 15.19 0.02
N GLY A 16 -8.59 15.39 1.23
CA GLY A 16 -8.98 14.63 2.40
C GLY A 16 -10.45 14.78 2.77
N GLN A 17 -11.00 15.99 2.67
CA GLN A 17 -12.42 16.26 2.93
C GLN A 17 -13.31 15.59 1.88
N ARG A 18 -13.00 15.74 0.59
CA ARG A 18 -13.72 15.07 -0.51
C ARG A 18 -13.77 13.55 -0.33
N LEU A 19 -12.65 12.93 0.08
CA LEU A 19 -12.60 11.50 0.38
C LEU A 19 -13.50 11.09 1.55
N LEU A 20 -13.61 11.92 2.59
CA LEU A 20 -14.55 11.67 3.71
C LEU A 20 -16.02 11.78 3.28
N GLU A 21 -16.30 12.60 2.26
CA GLU A 21 -17.64 12.74 1.66
C GLU A 21 -17.96 11.60 0.67
N GLY A 22 -17.02 10.69 0.43
CA GLY A 22 -17.19 9.51 -0.42
C GLY A 22 -16.77 9.72 -1.87
N GLU A 23 -16.14 10.86 -2.20
CA GLU A 23 -15.52 11.07 -3.50
C GLU A 23 -14.19 10.30 -3.64
N GLN A 24 -13.59 10.38 -4.82
CA GLN A 24 -12.29 9.79 -5.14
C GLN A 24 -11.35 10.85 -5.68
N ILE A 25 -10.05 10.61 -5.52
CA ILE A 25 -9.01 11.39 -6.18
C ILE A 25 -8.75 10.85 -7.59
N ASP A 26 -8.33 11.72 -8.50
CA ASP A 26 -7.90 11.33 -9.84
C ASP A 26 -6.39 11.05 -9.93
N ARG A 27 -5.93 10.71 -11.14
CA ARG A 27 -4.52 10.39 -11.39
C ARG A 27 -3.60 11.60 -11.20
N GLU A 28 -4.04 12.80 -11.57
CA GLU A 28 -3.22 14.02 -11.47
C GLU A 28 -3.07 14.43 -10.01
N GLU A 29 -4.14 14.35 -9.23
CA GLU A 29 -4.14 14.55 -7.79
C GLU A 29 -3.24 13.54 -7.07
N ALA A 30 -3.30 12.26 -7.45
CA ALA A 30 -2.41 11.24 -6.91
C ALA A 30 -0.93 11.52 -7.23
N LEU A 31 -0.63 11.95 -8.47
CA LEU A 31 0.74 12.31 -8.86
C LEU A 31 1.26 13.54 -8.12
N PHE A 32 0.39 14.52 -7.86
CA PHE A 32 0.72 15.65 -6.99
C PHE A 32 1.14 15.17 -5.59
N LEU A 33 0.40 14.25 -4.98
CA LEU A 33 0.75 13.68 -3.67
C LEU A 33 2.05 12.88 -3.68
N PHE A 34 2.33 12.13 -4.75
CA PHE A 34 3.60 11.41 -4.91
C PHE A 34 4.81 12.35 -5.08
N GLY A 35 4.59 13.57 -5.56
CA GLY A 35 5.64 14.56 -5.79
C GLY A 35 5.98 15.42 -4.56
N LEU A 36 5.39 15.15 -3.39
CA LEU A 36 5.70 15.89 -2.16
C LEU A 36 7.11 15.56 -1.66
N GLU A 37 7.94 16.58 -1.50
CA GLU A 37 9.31 16.45 -0.98
C GLU A 37 9.48 17.03 0.43
N ASP A 38 8.67 18.03 0.80
CA ASP A 38 8.74 18.65 2.12
C ASP A 38 8.16 17.75 3.21
N SER A 39 8.94 17.58 4.29
CA SER A 39 8.56 16.72 5.42
C SER A 39 7.25 17.14 6.10
N ALA A 40 6.96 18.45 6.22
CA ALA A 40 5.74 18.93 6.86
C ALA A 40 4.49 18.61 6.02
N ASP A 41 4.62 18.65 4.70
CA ASP A 41 3.53 18.27 3.78
C ASP A 41 3.29 16.76 3.78
N ILE A 42 4.37 15.95 3.82
CA ILE A 42 4.28 14.50 3.97
C ILE A 42 3.60 14.15 5.30
N HIS A 43 3.95 14.81 6.40
CA HIS A 43 3.27 14.60 7.68
C HIS A 43 1.80 15.02 7.64
N THR A 44 1.46 16.08 6.89
CA THR A 44 0.07 16.48 6.64
C THR A 44 -0.70 15.39 5.89
N LEU A 45 -0.11 14.82 4.83
CA LEU A 45 -0.67 13.69 4.08
C LEU A 45 -0.89 12.47 4.98
N LEU A 46 0.09 12.08 5.78
CA LEU A 46 -0.03 10.96 6.72
C LEU A 46 -1.15 11.19 7.75
N SER A 47 -1.27 12.42 8.27
CA SER A 47 -2.34 12.78 9.20
C SER A 47 -3.72 12.65 8.56
N TRP A 48 -3.89 13.07 7.31
CA TRP A 48 -5.15 12.92 6.58
C TRP A 48 -5.45 11.46 6.24
N GLY A 49 -4.45 10.69 5.84
CA GLY A 49 -4.58 9.24 5.66
C GLY A 49 -5.10 8.54 6.91
N ASN A 50 -4.60 8.92 8.10
CA ASN A 50 -5.11 8.37 9.36
C ASN A 50 -6.56 8.82 9.64
N ARG A 51 -6.92 10.08 9.41
CA ARG A 51 -8.31 10.56 9.60
C ARG A 51 -9.30 9.78 8.73
N ILE A 52 -8.96 9.56 7.46
CA ILE A 52 -9.77 8.78 6.52
C ILE A 52 -9.90 7.33 7.00
N ARG A 53 -8.77 6.70 7.38
CA ARG A 53 -8.76 5.35 7.96
C ARG A 53 -9.65 5.26 9.20
N GLU A 54 -9.56 6.21 10.13
CA GLU A 54 -10.39 6.26 11.34
C GLU A 54 -11.88 6.41 11.02
N HIS A 55 -12.24 7.28 10.08
CA HIS A 55 -13.62 7.48 9.67
C HIS A 55 -14.25 6.20 9.11
N PHE A 56 -13.57 5.52 8.18
CA PHE A 56 -14.15 4.36 7.49
C PHE A 56 -13.92 3.02 8.19
N LYS A 57 -12.87 2.89 9.01
CA LYS A 57 -12.47 1.61 9.63
C LYS A 57 -12.41 1.65 11.16
N GLY A 58 -12.55 2.84 11.78
CA GLY A 58 -12.39 3.02 13.22
C GLY A 58 -11.01 2.61 13.72
N ASN A 59 -10.87 2.40 15.02
CA ASN A 59 -9.61 1.92 15.64
C ASN A 59 -9.63 0.41 15.84
N LYS A 60 -9.96 -0.33 14.78
CA LYS A 60 -9.95 -1.79 14.76
C LYS A 60 -8.88 -2.30 13.81
N ILE A 61 -8.25 -3.40 14.19
CA ILE A 61 -7.26 -4.11 13.36
C ILE A 61 -7.91 -5.43 12.92
N HIS A 62 -7.83 -5.73 11.63
CA HIS A 62 -8.21 -7.02 11.09
C HIS A 62 -6.95 -7.87 10.92
N LEU A 63 -6.91 -9.02 11.57
CA LEU A 63 -5.78 -9.95 11.49
C LEU A 63 -6.09 -11.03 10.45
N CYS A 64 -5.14 -11.25 9.54
CA CYS A 64 -5.18 -12.31 8.56
C CYS A 64 -3.92 -13.17 8.70
N SER A 65 -4.08 -14.50 8.62
CA SER A 65 -2.98 -15.43 8.49
C SER A 65 -2.73 -15.72 7.01
N ILE A 66 -1.47 -15.77 6.60
CA ILE A 66 -1.07 -16.19 5.26
C ILE A 66 -0.11 -17.37 5.39
N VAL A 67 -0.46 -18.48 4.73
CA VAL A 67 0.34 -19.70 4.75
C VAL A 67 0.94 -19.92 3.37
N ASN A 68 2.25 -20.14 3.34
CA ASN A 68 2.93 -20.41 2.08
C ASN A 68 2.74 -21.86 1.67
N ALA A 69 1.72 -22.12 0.85
CA ALA A 69 1.36 -23.48 0.43
C ALA A 69 2.44 -24.16 -0.43
N LYS A 70 3.29 -23.39 -1.12
CA LYS A 70 4.41 -23.88 -1.93
C LYS A 70 5.49 -22.80 -1.98
N ALA A 71 6.77 -23.17 -1.89
CA ALA A 71 7.86 -22.20 -1.95
C ALA A 71 8.89 -22.52 -3.03
N GLY A 72 9.37 -21.47 -3.69
CA GLY A 72 10.47 -21.52 -4.66
C GLY A 72 10.13 -22.26 -5.96
N ALA A 73 11.11 -22.32 -6.86
CA ALA A 73 11.01 -22.95 -8.18
C ALA A 73 9.81 -22.44 -9.02
N CYS A 74 9.46 -21.16 -8.86
CA CYS A 74 8.47 -20.51 -9.71
C CYS A 74 9.02 -20.36 -11.13
N SER A 75 8.25 -20.75 -12.14
CA SER A 75 8.66 -20.66 -13.55
C SER A 75 8.79 -19.22 -14.06
N GLU A 76 8.17 -18.27 -13.37
CA GLU A 76 8.19 -16.85 -13.75
C GLU A 76 9.57 -16.24 -13.56
N ASN A 77 9.97 -15.36 -14.46
CA ASN A 77 11.27 -14.67 -14.44
C ASN A 77 11.15 -13.24 -13.88
N CYS A 78 10.53 -13.10 -12.72
CA CYS A 78 10.43 -11.80 -12.05
C CYS A 78 11.78 -11.44 -11.40
N SER A 79 12.43 -10.39 -11.86
CA SER A 79 13.78 -9.96 -11.40
C SER A 79 13.87 -9.64 -9.90
N PHE A 80 12.75 -9.24 -9.29
CA PHE A 80 12.66 -8.91 -7.87
C PHE A 80 12.26 -10.11 -6.98
N CYS A 81 11.84 -11.24 -7.58
CA CYS A 81 11.23 -12.33 -6.84
C CYS A 81 12.25 -13.42 -6.48
N SER A 82 12.50 -13.61 -5.19
CA SER A 82 13.43 -14.64 -4.71
C SER A 82 12.95 -16.07 -5.00
N GLN A 83 11.68 -16.29 -5.29
CA GLN A 83 11.12 -17.61 -5.58
C GLN A 83 11.29 -18.05 -7.04
N SER A 84 11.73 -17.15 -7.93
CA SER A 84 11.92 -17.45 -9.35
C SER A 84 13.02 -18.50 -9.56
N ALA A 85 12.74 -19.48 -10.43
CA ALA A 85 13.68 -20.52 -10.83
C ALA A 85 14.80 -20.01 -11.74
N ALA A 86 14.64 -18.81 -12.33
CA ALA A 86 15.65 -18.19 -13.17
C ALA A 86 16.87 -17.68 -12.38
N TYR A 87 16.76 -17.58 -11.05
CA TYR A 87 17.81 -17.07 -10.18
C TYR A 87 18.20 -18.07 -9.07
N GLN A 88 19.47 -18.04 -8.67
CA GLN A 88 19.96 -18.78 -7.52
C GLN A 88 19.81 -17.91 -6.27
N THR A 89 18.85 -18.26 -5.41
CA THR A 89 18.51 -17.50 -4.20
C THR A 89 18.46 -18.43 -2.98
N GLY A 90 18.39 -17.86 -1.78
CA GLY A 90 18.19 -18.61 -0.53
C GLY A 90 16.74 -18.97 -0.21
N SER A 91 15.82 -18.86 -1.18
CA SER A 91 14.40 -19.18 -0.93
C SER A 91 14.22 -20.67 -0.63
N PRO A 92 13.41 -21.06 0.38
CA PRO A 92 13.09 -22.46 0.62
C PRO A 92 12.42 -23.08 -0.61
N ARG A 93 12.71 -24.36 -0.86
CA ARG A 93 12.18 -25.08 -2.02
C ARG A 93 11.42 -26.32 -1.55
N TYR A 94 10.11 -26.27 -1.68
CA TYR A 94 9.22 -27.39 -1.39
C TYR A 94 7.97 -27.33 -2.25
N GLY A 95 7.32 -28.49 -2.45
CA GLY A 95 6.10 -28.62 -3.23
C GLY A 95 4.88 -28.05 -2.50
N PHE A 96 3.67 -28.49 -2.87
CA PHE A 96 2.51 -28.18 -2.06
C PHE A 96 2.62 -28.86 -0.71
N VAL A 97 2.35 -28.11 0.37
CA VAL A 97 2.20 -28.67 1.72
C VAL A 97 0.95 -29.53 1.80
N ASP A 98 0.92 -30.45 2.77
CA ASP A 98 -0.25 -31.29 3.01
C ASP A 98 -1.47 -30.42 3.41
N PRO A 99 -2.68 -30.67 2.87
CA PRO A 99 -3.88 -29.92 3.23
C PRO A 99 -4.23 -29.95 4.71
N GLU A 100 -3.89 -31.02 5.44
CA GLU A 100 -4.24 -31.18 6.86
C GLU A 100 -3.62 -30.07 7.73
N PRO A 101 -2.30 -29.82 7.68
CA PRO A 101 -1.67 -28.64 8.28
C PRO A 101 -2.24 -27.27 7.85
N VAL A 102 -2.81 -27.15 6.64
CA VAL A 102 -3.38 -25.89 6.14
C VAL A 102 -4.79 -25.66 6.71
N ALA A 103 -5.55 -26.74 6.93
CA ALA A 103 -6.90 -26.67 7.49
C ALA A 103 -6.90 -26.26 8.98
N GLU A 104 -5.80 -26.46 9.68
CA GLU A 104 -5.63 -26.11 11.09
C GLU A 104 -5.09 -24.68 11.32
N ALA A 105 -4.78 -23.94 10.24
CA ALA A 105 -4.08 -22.65 10.27
C ALA A 105 -4.98 -21.41 10.34
#